data_AF-A0A1V2YD77-F1
#
_entry.id   AF-A0A1V2YD77-F1
#
_cell.length_a   1.000
_cell.length_b   1.000
_cell.length_c   1.000
_cell.angle_alpha   90.00
_cell.angle_beta   90.00
_cell.angle_gamma   90.00
#
_symmetry.space_group_name_H-M   'P 1'
#
loop_
_entity.id
_entity.type
_entity.pdbx_description
1 polymer ?
#
loop_
_entity_poly.entity_id
_entity_poly.type
_entity_poly.pdbx_seq_one_letter_code
_entity_poly.pdbx_strand_id
1 'polypeptide(L)'
;MKKLLLLTLISLTLCSCSNSQGATGESYEITDIARIEQYNQIAIDAVNKYFDITIDENLEFTKKALESYMPANDDTDELTYFANIFQASRALDDLVDGDISAYGVVLDANGVEINGLLVSILNDNLPIIEFTNEQLIQISETFLRKYDLIEDGDIITHIPAEKEFSSSSQITMQQFETTTHKFVIGISTQYNKVIYFEKVEK
;
A
#
# COMPACT_ATOMS: atom_id res chain seq x y z
N MET A 1 17.14 -14.78 -12.29
CA MET A 1 16.38 -13.54 -12.54
C MET A 1 15.69 -13.19 -11.26
N LYS A 2 16.14 -12.14 -10.56
CA LYS A 2 15.51 -11.65 -9.33
C LYS A 2 14.08 -11.20 -9.70
N LYS A 3 13.05 -11.77 -9.08
CA LYS A 3 11.66 -11.40 -9.36
C LYS A 3 11.26 -10.27 -8.41
N LEU A 4 11.14 -9.07 -8.95
CA LEU A 4 10.69 -7.91 -8.20
C LEU A 4 9.16 -7.98 -8.05
N LEU A 5 8.69 -7.94 -6.82
CA LEU A 5 7.37 -7.38 -6.55
C LEU A 5 7.51 -5.86 -6.60
N LEU A 6 7.28 -5.30 -7.80
CA LEU A 6 6.95 -3.90 -7.91
C LEU A 6 5.48 -3.78 -7.52
N LEU A 7 5.19 -3.85 -6.22
CA LEU A 7 4.00 -3.21 -5.69
C LEU A 7 4.26 -1.72 -5.87
N THR A 8 3.75 -1.16 -6.94
CA THR A 8 3.49 0.28 -6.97
C THR A 8 2.44 0.51 -5.88
N LEU A 9 2.57 1.54 -5.03
CA LEU A 9 1.39 2.05 -4.31
C LEU A 9 0.42 2.43 -5.42
N ILE A 10 -0.61 1.62 -5.60
CA ILE A 10 -1.58 1.87 -6.63
C ILE A 10 -2.52 2.87 -5.98
N SER A 11 -2.20 4.16 -6.03
CA SER A 11 -3.16 5.22 -5.74
C SER A 11 -4.32 5.26 -6.77
N LEU A 12 -4.61 4.14 -7.44
CA LEU A 12 -5.64 3.93 -8.45
C LEU A 12 -6.59 2.75 -8.11
N THR A 13 -6.40 2.00 -7.00
CA THR A 13 -7.04 0.68 -6.82
C THR A 13 -8.49 0.66 -6.32
N LEU A 14 -9.19 1.79 -6.26
CA LEU A 14 -10.64 1.78 -6.01
C LEU A 14 -11.47 2.63 -6.97
N CYS A 15 -10.87 3.17 -8.03
CA CYS A 15 -11.67 3.47 -9.23
C CYS A 15 -12.13 2.13 -9.79
N SER A 16 -13.35 1.73 -9.44
CA SER A 16 -14.14 0.88 -10.31
C SER A 16 -14.03 1.49 -11.71
N CYS A 17 -13.27 0.82 -12.59
CA CYS A 17 -13.25 1.11 -14.00
C CYS A 17 -14.65 0.80 -14.57
N SER A 18 -15.63 1.64 -14.31
CA SER A 18 -16.65 1.89 -15.32
C SER A 18 -15.93 2.63 -16.44
N ASN A 19 -15.98 2.05 -17.63
CA ASN A 19 -15.41 2.55 -18.87
C ASN A 19 -16.01 3.90 -19.32
N SER A 20 -15.95 4.96 -18.52
CA SER A 20 -16.18 6.33 -18.97
C SER A 20 -14.83 6.94 -19.36
N GLN A 21 -14.64 7.11 -20.67
CA GLN A 21 -13.64 8.02 -21.21
C GLN A 21 -13.93 9.41 -20.62
N GLY A 22 -13.02 9.99 -19.85
CA GLY A 22 -13.25 11.32 -19.31
C GLY A 22 -12.07 11.91 -18.56
N ALA A 23 -11.78 11.42 -17.36
CA ALA A 23 -10.87 12.11 -16.46
C ALA A 23 -9.87 11.13 -15.83
N THR A 24 -8.61 11.21 -16.25
CA THR A 24 -7.50 10.49 -15.61
C THR A 24 -6.90 11.41 -14.55
N GLY A 25 -6.68 10.90 -13.33
CA GLY A 25 -5.97 11.65 -12.31
C GLY A 25 -4.57 12.08 -12.76
N GLU A 26 -4.04 13.12 -12.12
CA GLU A 26 -2.70 13.64 -12.39
C GLU A 26 -1.79 13.46 -11.18
N SER A 27 -0.48 13.49 -11.41
CA SER A 27 0.49 13.44 -10.33
C SER A 27 1.69 14.32 -10.63
N TYR A 28 2.11 15.07 -9.62
CA TYR A 28 3.17 16.07 -9.71
C TYR A 28 4.29 15.72 -8.73
N GLU A 29 5.53 15.78 -9.19
CA GLU A 29 6.67 15.45 -8.34
C GLU A 29 6.93 16.55 -7.30
N ILE A 30 7.09 16.13 -6.05
CA ILE A 30 7.52 17.00 -4.97
C ILE A 30 9.03 17.12 -5.06
N THR A 31 9.53 18.35 -5.19
CA THR A 31 10.97 18.66 -5.27
C THR A 31 11.53 19.23 -3.96
N ASP A 32 10.68 19.52 -2.99
CA ASP A 32 11.07 19.97 -1.66
C ASP A 32 11.68 18.80 -0.86
N ILE A 33 13.00 18.86 -0.69
CA ILE A 33 13.78 17.84 0.02
C ILE A 33 13.31 17.67 1.47
N ALA A 34 12.93 18.76 2.16
CA ALA A 34 12.50 18.66 3.55
C ALA A 34 11.17 17.88 3.66
N ARG A 35 10.26 18.11 2.72
CA ARG A 35 8.99 17.37 2.63
C ARG A 35 9.19 15.91 2.25
N ILE A 36 10.11 15.62 1.32
CA ILE A 36 10.49 14.24 0.96
C ILE A 36 11.03 13.50 2.19
N GLU A 37 11.93 14.11 2.96
CA GLU A 37 12.50 13.49 4.17
C GLU A 37 11.47 13.34 5.30
N GLN A 38 10.53 14.28 5.43
CA GLN A 38 9.41 14.12 6.35
C GLN A 38 8.55 12.90 5.99
N TYR A 39 8.18 12.73 4.71
CA TYR A 39 7.40 11.58 4.26
C TYR A 39 8.18 10.28 4.36
N ASN A 40 9.50 10.32 4.15
CA ASN A 40 10.38 9.20 4.40
C ASN A 40 10.30 8.73 5.87
N GLN A 41 10.38 9.66 6.82
CA GLN A 41 10.28 9.31 8.24
C GLN A 41 8.91 8.75 8.60
N ILE A 42 7.83 9.35 8.08
CA ILE A 42 6.47 8.84 8.28
C ILE A 42 6.35 7.41 7.74
N ALA A 43 6.91 7.13 6.57
CA ALA A 43 6.90 5.79 5.99
C ALA A 43 7.69 4.78 6.84
N ILE A 44 8.87 5.15 7.35
CA ILE A 44 9.69 4.30 8.23
C ILE A 44 8.93 3.98 9.52
N ASP A 45 8.40 5.01 10.19
CA ASP A 45 7.64 4.86 11.43
C ASP A 45 6.39 4.00 11.22
N ALA A 46 5.71 4.18 10.08
CA ALA A 46 4.55 3.40 9.70
C ALA A 46 4.89 1.94 9.42
N VAL A 47 5.95 1.64 8.66
CA VAL A 47 6.41 0.27 8.42
C VAL A 47 6.75 -0.42 9.74
N ASN A 48 7.43 0.28 10.65
CA ASN A 48 7.72 -0.25 11.98
C ASN A 48 6.45 -0.53 12.78
N LYS A 49 5.53 0.43 12.85
CA LYS A 49 4.28 0.32 13.60
C LYS A 49 3.38 -0.79 13.04
N TYR A 50 3.05 -0.74 11.75
CA TYR A 50 2.02 -1.59 11.16
C TYR A 50 2.55 -2.99 10.81
N PHE A 51 3.77 -3.09 10.28
CA PHE A 51 4.30 -4.36 9.80
C PHE A 51 5.33 -5.01 10.73
N ASP A 52 5.75 -4.33 11.81
CA ASP A 52 6.79 -4.81 12.72
C ASP A 52 8.06 -5.16 11.95
N ILE A 53 8.50 -4.21 11.11
CA ILE A 53 9.70 -4.28 10.27
C ILE A 53 10.53 -3.04 10.51
N THR A 54 11.84 -3.21 10.73
CA THR A 54 12.78 -2.10 10.90
C THR A 54 13.46 -1.79 9.58
N ILE A 55 13.43 -0.51 9.18
CA ILE A 55 14.18 0.00 8.02
C ILE A 55 15.54 0.48 8.54
N ASP A 56 16.63 0.00 7.94
CA ASP A 56 17.97 0.52 8.24
C ASP A 56 18.17 1.84 7.50
N GLU A 57 18.16 2.93 8.27
CA GLU A 57 18.32 4.31 7.78
C GLU A 57 19.71 4.61 7.21
N ASN A 58 20.71 3.76 7.49
CA ASN A 58 22.05 3.92 6.94
C ASN A 58 22.16 3.43 5.49
N LEU A 59 21.14 2.74 4.98
CA LEU A 59 21.10 2.28 3.60
C LEU A 59 20.64 3.40 2.69
N GLU A 60 21.31 3.56 1.55
CA GLU A 60 20.91 4.53 0.55
C GLU A 60 19.68 4.02 -0.23
N PHE A 61 18.56 4.74 -0.09
CA PHE A 61 17.36 4.56 -0.90
C PHE A 61 17.20 5.73 -1.88
N THR A 62 16.79 5.41 -3.11
CA THR A 62 16.26 6.43 -4.03
C THR A 62 14.87 6.80 -3.57
N LYS A 63 14.69 8.04 -3.13
CA LYS A 63 13.43 8.59 -2.60
C LYS A 63 12.69 9.36 -3.68
N LYS A 64 11.38 9.19 -3.76
CA LYS A 64 10.50 9.95 -4.65
C LYS A 64 9.19 10.24 -3.92
N ALA A 65 8.69 11.46 -4.07
CA ALA A 65 7.39 11.85 -3.56
C ALA A 65 6.56 12.56 -4.63
N LEU A 66 5.24 12.36 -4.57
CA LEU A 66 4.27 12.87 -5.53
C LEU A 66 3.06 13.48 -4.80
N GLU A 67 2.53 14.56 -5.33
CA GLU A 67 1.16 15.00 -5.08
C GLU A 67 0.25 14.34 -6.11
N SER A 68 -0.85 13.73 -5.67
CA SER A 68 -1.83 13.05 -6.51
C SER A 68 -3.14 13.82 -6.51
N TYR A 69 -3.68 14.02 -7.70
CA TYR A 69 -4.91 14.74 -7.94
C TYR A 69 -5.89 13.84 -8.67
N MET A 70 -7.15 13.88 -8.25
CA MET A 70 -8.23 13.10 -8.86
C MET A 70 -9.30 14.03 -9.43
N PRO A 71 -10.03 13.59 -10.47
CA PRO A 71 -11.18 14.35 -10.97
C PRO A 71 -12.19 14.59 -9.85
N ALA A 72 -12.68 15.82 -9.72
CA ALA A 72 -13.71 16.17 -8.74
C ALA A 72 -15.04 15.46 -9.03
N ASN A 73 -15.32 15.20 -10.31
CA ASN A 73 -16.43 14.41 -10.82
C ASN A 73 -16.11 13.96 -12.26
N ASP A 74 -16.90 13.03 -12.79
CA ASP A 74 -16.70 12.47 -14.14
C ASP A 74 -17.02 13.44 -15.29
N ASP A 75 -17.64 14.59 -14.97
CA ASP A 75 -18.20 15.55 -15.95
C ASP A 75 -17.35 16.83 -16.08
N THR A 76 -16.24 16.95 -15.36
CA THR A 76 -15.39 18.16 -15.35
C THR A 76 -13.91 17.80 -15.44
N ASP A 77 -13.13 18.68 -16.06
CA ASP A 77 -11.66 18.63 -16.06
C ASP A 77 -11.07 19.17 -14.74
N GLU A 78 -11.90 19.42 -13.71
CA GLU A 78 -11.44 19.95 -12.43
C GLU A 78 -10.79 18.86 -11.60
N LEU A 79 -9.54 19.09 -11.20
CA LEU A 79 -8.76 18.19 -10.38
C LEU A 79 -8.76 18.64 -8.92
N THR A 80 -9.11 17.73 -8.03
CA THR A 80 -9.03 17.90 -6.59
C THR A 80 -7.77 17.23 -6.07
N TYR A 81 -7.03 17.95 -5.22
CA TYR A 81 -5.88 17.39 -4.53
C TYR A 81 -6.34 16.27 -3.58
N PHE A 82 -5.82 15.07 -3.80
CA PHE A 82 -6.34 13.85 -3.17
C PHE A 82 -5.37 13.28 -2.13
N ALA A 83 -4.10 13.12 -2.49
CA ALA A 83 -3.15 12.40 -1.67
C ALA A 83 -1.70 12.82 -1.90
N ASN A 84 -0.83 12.44 -0.95
CA ASN A 84 0.62 12.44 -1.13
C ASN A 84 1.11 11.00 -1.22
N ILE A 85 2.01 10.72 -2.15
CA ILE A 85 2.60 9.39 -2.31
C ILE A 85 4.09 9.53 -2.09
N PHE A 86 4.66 8.69 -1.23
CA PHE A 86 6.09 8.57 -1.05
C PHE A 86 6.53 7.14 -1.31
N GLN A 87 7.66 6.99 -1.99
CA GLN A 87 8.31 5.71 -2.22
C GLN A 87 9.83 5.85 -2.06
N ALA A 88 10.42 4.82 -1.50
CA ALA A 88 11.85 4.63 -1.38
C ALA A 88 12.22 3.27 -1.95
N SER A 89 13.23 3.19 -2.81
CA SER A 89 13.65 1.93 -3.43
C SER A 89 15.17 1.81 -3.58
N ARG A 90 15.65 0.58 -3.64
CA ARG A 90 17.06 0.23 -3.89
C ARG A 90 17.19 -0.51 -5.21
N ALA A 91 18.34 -0.32 -5.86
CA ALA A 91 18.68 -1.12 -7.03
C ALA A 91 18.79 -2.60 -6.61
N LEU A 92 18.15 -3.48 -7.38
CA LEU A 92 18.05 -4.90 -7.05
C LEU A 92 19.40 -5.62 -7.04
N ASP A 93 20.37 -5.12 -7.78
CA ASP A 93 21.62 -5.82 -8.05
C ASP A 93 22.43 -6.04 -6.75
N ASP A 94 22.33 -5.09 -5.82
CA ASP A 94 23.04 -5.07 -4.54
C ASP A 94 22.28 -5.76 -3.39
N LEU A 95 21.08 -6.27 -3.66
CA LEU A 95 20.22 -6.89 -2.64
C LEU A 95 20.44 -8.39 -2.52
N VAL A 96 20.39 -8.87 -1.28
CA VAL A 96 20.36 -10.28 -0.89
C VAL A 96 19.01 -10.66 -0.26
N ASP A 97 18.74 -11.96 -0.12
CA ASP A 97 17.50 -12.44 0.50
C ASP A 97 17.31 -11.86 1.91
N GLY A 98 16.11 -11.37 2.18
CA GLY A 98 15.73 -10.70 3.43
C GLY A 98 15.91 -9.18 3.39
N ASP A 99 16.60 -8.63 2.39
CA ASP A 99 16.76 -7.19 2.27
C ASP A 99 15.45 -6.50 1.88
N ILE A 100 15.24 -5.32 2.44
CA ILE A 100 14.15 -4.44 2.03
C ILE A 100 14.56 -3.76 0.72
N SER A 101 13.80 -4.04 -0.33
CA SER A 101 14.01 -3.53 -1.69
C SER A 101 13.27 -2.23 -1.94
N ALA A 102 12.11 -2.06 -1.29
CA ALA A 102 11.32 -0.84 -1.36
C ALA A 102 10.37 -0.71 -0.17
N TYR A 103 9.96 0.52 0.13
CA TYR A 103 8.85 0.83 1.01
C TYR A 103 8.17 2.11 0.53
N GLY A 104 6.94 2.34 0.96
CA GLY A 104 6.23 3.55 0.61
C GLY A 104 4.97 3.75 1.44
N VAL A 105 4.47 4.98 1.40
CA VAL A 105 3.26 5.40 2.10
C VAL A 105 2.40 6.29 1.19
N VAL A 106 1.09 6.16 1.30
CA VAL A 106 0.11 7.10 0.75
C VAL A 106 -0.49 7.83 1.95
N LEU A 107 -0.40 9.15 1.92
CA LEU A 107 -0.97 10.04 2.92
C LEU A 107 -2.15 10.80 2.33
N ASP A 108 -3.07 11.25 3.18
CA ASP A 108 -4.09 12.22 2.79
C ASP A 108 -3.47 13.52 2.22
N ALA A 109 -4.31 14.38 1.64
CA ALA A 109 -3.89 15.66 1.09
C ALA A 109 -3.12 16.54 2.11
N ASN A 110 -3.45 16.45 3.41
CA ASN A 110 -2.77 17.20 4.45
C ASN A 110 -1.43 16.57 4.89
N GLY A 111 -1.13 15.34 4.45
CA GLY A 111 0.11 14.63 4.78
C GLY A 111 0.15 14.10 6.22
N VAL A 112 -1.01 13.84 6.83
CA VAL A 112 -1.15 13.44 8.23
C VAL A 112 -1.67 12.00 8.35
N GLU A 113 -2.72 11.65 7.62
CA GLU A 113 -3.37 10.34 7.73
C GLU A 113 -2.78 9.34 6.72
N ILE A 114 -2.48 8.12 7.17
CA ILE A 114 -1.95 7.06 6.31
C ILE A 114 -3.13 6.30 5.68
N ASN A 115 -3.29 6.49 4.37
CA ASN A 115 -4.26 5.79 3.55
C ASN A 115 -3.68 4.58 2.83
N GLY A 116 -2.36 4.44 2.79
CA GLY A 116 -1.72 3.25 2.23
C GLY A 116 -0.29 3.07 2.70
N LEU A 117 0.16 1.83 2.76
CA LEU A 117 1.50 1.47 3.19
C LEU A 117 1.94 0.20 2.47
N LEU A 118 3.20 0.15 2.06
CA LEU A 118 3.80 -1.07 1.55
C LEU A 118 5.24 -1.24 2.00
N VAL A 119 5.66 -2.50 2.04
CA VAL A 119 7.07 -2.88 2.13
C VAL A 119 7.31 -4.08 1.20
N SER A 120 8.40 -4.01 0.43
CA SER A 120 8.83 -5.06 -0.48
C SER A 120 10.16 -5.61 0.00
N ILE A 121 10.16 -6.89 0.35
CA ILE A 121 11.33 -7.60 0.88
C ILE A 121 11.78 -8.61 -0.18
N LEU A 122 13.05 -8.54 -0.59
CA LEU A 122 13.61 -9.48 -1.54
C LEU A 122 13.63 -10.88 -0.93
N ASN A 123 13.01 -11.84 -1.61
CA ASN A 123 13.10 -13.22 -1.19
C ASN A 123 12.88 -14.20 -2.35
N ASP A 124 13.94 -14.88 -2.74
CA ASP A 124 13.86 -15.89 -3.79
C ASP A 124 13.77 -17.34 -3.24
N ASN A 125 13.98 -17.55 -1.93
CA ASN A 125 14.25 -18.89 -1.38
C ASN A 125 13.36 -19.35 -0.22
N LEU A 126 12.49 -18.50 0.35
CA LEU A 126 11.56 -18.94 1.38
C LEU A 126 10.42 -19.78 0.79
N PRO A 127 10.02 -20.87 1.47
CA PRO A 127 8.89 -21.67 1.04
C PRO A 127 7.61 -20.84 1.10
N ILE A 128 6.70 -21.12 0.16
CA ILE A 128 5.35 -20.55 0.18
C ILE A 128 4.55 -21.30 1.25
N ILE A 129 3.92 -20.53 2.14
CA ILE A 129 2.97 -21.02 3.12
C ILE A 129 1.59 -20.98 2.47
N GLU A 130 0.96 -22.15 2.38
CA GLU A 130 -0.41 -22.30 1.89
C GLU A 130 -1.39 -21.92 3.01
N PHE A 131 -2.11 -20.81 2.81
CA PHE A 131 -3.18 -20.39 3.71
C PHE A 131 -4.54 -20.74 3.12
N THR A 132 -5.46 -21.17 3.98
CA THR A 132 -6.87 -21.18 3.60
C THR A 132 -7.40 -19.75 3.52
N ASN A 133 -8.47 -19.54 2.73
CA ASN A 133 -9.11 -18.23 2.66
C ASN A 133 -9.59 -17.74 4.04
N GLU A 134 -10.06 -18.65 4.90
CA GLU A 134 -10.47 -18.32 6.26
C GLU A 134 -9.30 -17.80 7.12
N GLN A 135 -8.11 -18.38 6.98
CA GLN A 135 -6.92 -17.90 7.68
C GLN A 135 -6.50 -16.50 7.19
N LEU A 136 -6.55 -16.26 5.87
CA LEU A 136 -6.23 -14.95 5.30
C LEU A 136 -7.19 -13.85 5.77
N ILE A 137 -8.48 -14.17 5.86
CA ILE A 137 -9.49 -13.28 6.42
C ILE A 137 -9.16 -12.97 7.89
N GLN A 138 -8.93 -13.99 8.71
CA GLN A 138 -8.61 -13.81 10.13
C GLN A 138 -7.35 -12.97 10.36
N ILE A 139 -6.29 -13.18 9.57
CA ILE A 139 -5.06 -12.37 9.63
C ILE A 139 -5.37 -10.91 9.33
N SER A 140 -6.16 -10.66 8.29
CA SER A 140 -6.51 -9.29 7.86
C SER A 140 -7.40 -8.57 8.86
N GLU A 141 -8.43 -9.24 9.40
CA GLU A 141 -9.29 -8.66 10.43
C GLU A 141 -8.51 -8.36 11.72
N THR A 142 -7.61 -9.28 12.11
CA THR A 142 -6.74 -9.06 13.26
C THR A 142 -5.84 -7.85 13.05
N PHE A 143 -5.28 -7.68 11.85
CA PHE A 143 -4.47 -6.52 11.49
C PHE A 143 -5.26 -5.22 11.58
N LEU A 144 -6.44 -5.17 10.96
CA LEU A 144 -7.30 -3.97 10.96
C LEU A 144 -7.70 -3.55 12.37
N ARG A 145 -8.06 -4.51 13.24
CA ARG A 145 -8.41 -4.23 14.65
C ARG A 145 -7.21 -3.86 15.50
N LYS A 146 -6.08 -4.53 15.33
CA LYS A 146 -4.86 -4.29 16.13
C LYS A 146 -4.38 -2.85 16.02
N TYR A 147 -4.57 -2.23 14.87
CA TYR A 147 -4.08 -0.88 14.58
C TYR A 147 -5.19 0.16 14.44
N ASP A 148 -6.37 -0.13 14.98
CA ASP A 148 -7.52 0.79 15.02
C ASP A 148 -7.86 1.38 13.64
N LEU A 149 -7.71 0.57 12.58
CA LEU A 149 -8.04 0.96 11.20
C LEU A 149 -9.54 0.85 10.91
N ILE A 150 -10.28 0.18 11.79
CA ILE A 150 -11.74 0.10 11.80
C ILE A 150 -12.24 0.49 13.20
N GLU A 151 -13.41 1.11 13.27
CA GLU A 151 -13.97 1.55 14.55
C GLU A 151 -14.52 0.36 15.36
N ASP A 152 -14.55 0.52 16.69
CA ASP A 152 -15.17 -0.46 17.57
C ASP A 152 -16.66 -0.58 17.27
N GLY A 153 -17.08 -1.75 16.81
CA GLY A 153 -18.46 -2.04 16.42
C GLY A 153 -18.73 -1.96 14.91
N ASP A 154 -17.75 -1.54 14.10
CA ASP A 154 -17.88 -1.59 12.65
C ASP A 154 -18.10 -3.03 12.17
N ILE A 155 -19.12 -3.17 11.32
CA ILE A 155 -19.36 -4.41 10.58
C ILE A 155 -18.38 -4.43 9.40
N ILE A 156 -17.42 -5.33 9.47
CA ILE A 156 -16.50 -5.59 8.37
C ILE A 156 -17.04 -6.71 7.49
N THR A 157 -17.15 -6.45 6.19
CA THR A 157 -17.56 -7.44 5.19
C THR A 157 -16.38 -7.77 4.30
N HIS A 158 -16.00 -9.04 4.23
CA HIS A 158 -15.02 -9.50 3.26
C HIS A 158 -15.63 -9.52 1.85
N ILE A 159 -14.93 -8.88 0.91
CA ILE A 159 -15.28 -8.87 -0.51
C ILE A 159 -14.41 -9.93 -1.20
N PRO A 160 -15.00 -11.01 -1.75
CA PRO A 160 -14.24 -11.98 -2.53
C PRO A 160 -13.53 -11.27 -3.68
N ALA A 161 -12.22 -11.43 -3.79
CA ALA A 161 -11.45 -10.82 -4.87
C ALA A 161 -11.97 -11.29 -6.24
N GLU A 162 -12.34 -10.35 -7.11
CA GLU A 162 -12.45 -10.64 -8.53
C GLU A 162 -11.05 -10.97 -9.07
N LYS A 163 -10.97 -11.86 -10.07
CA LYS A 163 -9.73 -12.44 -10.61
C LYS A 163 -8.65 -11.43 -11.05
N GLU A 164 -8.97 -10.14 -11.12
CA GLU A 164 -8.13 -9.08 -11.67
C GLU A 164 -7.17 -8.43 -10.65
N PHE A 165 -7.32 -8.66 -9.34
CA PHE A 165 -6.28 -8.33 -8.36
C PHE A 165 -5.25 -9.45 -8.28
N SER A 166 -4.46 -9.62 -9.34
CA SER A 166 -3.49 -10.72 -9.43
C SER A 166 -2.39 -10.57 -8.37
N SER A 167 -2.57 -11.26 -7.25
CA SER A 167 -1.54 -11.70 -6.33
C SER A 167 -0.37 -12.32 -7.10
N SER A 168 0.85 -11.88 -6.82
CA SER A 168 2.00 -12.75 -7.07
C SER A 168 1.81 -14.03 -6.24
N SER A 169 2.52 -15.12 -6.56
CA SER A 169 2.50 -16.33 -5.71
C SER A 169 2.98 -16.07 -4.27
N GLN A 170 3.57 -14.91 -4.01
CA GLN A 170 4.20 -14.54 -2.75
C GLN A 170 3.35 -13.59 -1.89
N ILE A 171 2.27 -13.01 -2.44
CA ILE A 171 1.39 -12.10 -1.72
C ILE A 171 -0.05 -12.37 -2.08
N THR A 172 -0.89 -12.65 -1.09
CA THR A 172 -2.34 -12.75 -1.29
C THR A 172 -3.04 -11.47 -0.83
N MET A 173 -3.91 -10.94 -1.68
CA MET A 173 -4.69 -9.73 -1.39
C MET A 173 -6.06 -10.13 -0.83
N GLN A 174 -6.54 -9.39 0.16
CA GLN A 174 -7.86 -9.53 0.77
C GLN A 174 -8.56 -8.16 0.73
N GLN A 175 -9.84 -8.15 0.38
CA GLN A 175 -10.62 -6.92 0.33
C GLN A 175 -11.69 -6.93 1.40
N PHE A 176 -11.88 -5.77 2.02
CA PHE A 176 -12.90 -5.58 3.04
C PHE A 176 -13.61 -4.26 2.84
N GLU A 177 -14.81 -4.20 3.40
CA GLU A 177 -15.54 -2.96 3.49
C GLU A 177 -16.21 -2.79 4.84
N THR A 178 -16.31 -1.53 5.27
CA THR A 178 -17.21 -1.08 6.32
C THR A 178 -18.29 -0.18 5.71
N THR A 179 -19.09 0.48 6.55
CA THR A 179 -20.05 1.49 6.10
C THR A 179 -19.35 2.68 5.45
N THR A 180 -18.17 3.06 5.94
CA THR A 180 -17.47 4.30 5.58
C THR A 180 -16.23 4.09 4.74
N HIS A 181 -15.64 2.89 4.75
CA HIS A 181 -14.35 2.65 4.10
C HIS A 181 -14.33 1.33 3.31
N LYS A 182 -13.40 1.27 2.36
CA LYS A 182 -12.92 0.04 1.73
C LYS A 182 -11.45 -0.15 2.10
N PHE A 183 -11.07 -1.41 2.27
CA PHE A 183 -9.71 -1.80 2.63
C PHE A 183 -9.20 -2.86 1.68
N VAL A 184 -7.91 -2.79 1.39
CA VAL A 184 -7.17 -3.85 0.71
C VAL A 184 -5.98 -4.21 1.59
N ILE A 185 -5.85 -5.49 1.94
CA ILE A 185 -4.78 -6.02 2.79
C ILE A 185 -3.96 -7.03 2.00
N GLY A 186 -2.64 -6.86 1.95
CA GLY A 186 -1.72 -7.78 1.27
C GLY A 186 -0.88 -8.56 2.27
N ILE A 187 -1.04 -9.88 2.26
CA ILE A 187 -0.35 -10.81 3.15
C ILE A 187 0.75 -11.53 2.38
N SER A 188 1.99 -11.45 2.85
CA SER A 188 3.06 -12.27 2.30
C SER A 188 2.90 -13.73 2.71
N THR A 189 2.80 -14.61 1.73
CA THR A 189 2.74 -16.06 1.92
C THR A 189 4.10 -16.66 2.27
N GLN A 190 5.19 -15.89 2.21
CA GLN A 190 6.53 -16.35 2.62
C GLN A 190 6.87 -15.91 4.05
N TYR A 191 6.40 -14.75 4.49
CA TYR A 191 6.69 -14.20 5.82
C TYR A 191 5.57 -14.37 6.84
N ASN A 192 4.37 -14.79 6.43
CA ASN A 192 3.18 -14.82 7.29
C ASN A 192 2.95 -13.47 7.98
N LYS A 193 3.07 -12.38 7.21
CA LYS A 193 2.91 -11.01 7.68
C LYS A 193 2.12 -10.20 6.66
N VAL A 194 1.32 -9.25 7.16
CA VAL A 194 0.80 -8.16 6.32
C VAL A 194 1.99 -7.28 5.92
N ILE A 195 2.12 -7.00 4.63
CA ILE A 195 3.19 -6.16 4.06
C ILE A 195 2.64 -5.07 3.13
N TYR A 196 1.32 -4.99 3.02
CA TYR A 196 0.61 -3.97 2.27
C TYR A 196 -0.75 -3.72 2.91
N PHE A 197 -1.14 -2.46 3.00
CA PHE A 197 -2.55 -2.11 3.14
C PHE A 197 -2.88 -0.82 2.39
N GLU A 198 -4.13 -0.68 1.98
CA GLU A 198 -4.75 0.58 1.54
C GLU A 198 -6.14 0.72 2.16
N LYS A 199 -6.51 1.97 2.47
CA LYS A 199 -7.81 2.40 2.99
C LYS A 199 -8.31 3.56 2.13
N VAL A 200 -9.56 3.50 1.70
CA VAL A 200 -10.23 4.60 0.97
C VAL A 200 -11.63 4.80 1.51
N GLU A 201 -12.04 6.05 1.65
CA GLU A 201 -13.42 6.42 2.00
C GLU A 201 -14.41 6.05 0.90
N LYS A 202 -15.65 5.77 1.28
CA LYS A 202 -16.76 5.42 0.38
C LYS A 202 -17.62 6.63 0.02
#